data_AF-A0A4Y7JU41-F1
#
_entry.id   AF-A0A4Y7JU41-F1
#
_cell.length_a   1.000
_cell.length_b   1.000
_cell.length_c   1.000
_cell.angle_alpha   90.00
_cell.angle_beta   90.00
_cell.angle_gamma   90.00
#
_symmetry.space_group_name_H-M   'P 1'
#
loop_
_entity.id
_entity.type
_entity.pdbx_description
1 polymer ?
#
loop_
_entity_poly.entity_id
_entity_poly.type
_entity_poly.pdbx_seq_one_letter_code
_entity_poly.pdbx_strand_id
1 'polypeptide(L)'
;MGELKKLIEEGKIKYIGLSEASASTIRRAHAVHPITAVQPEWSLWSRDIEEDIISTCRELGIGIVPYCLLGRGFFSLGPKIVDNLADNDFRKSLPRFQLENLEQNKHMFDKVHEMAVNKGCTPSQLALAWLYHQGNDVCPIPGTTKIENLNQNIGSLEVKLTTSELVEMDSIDSEDAVKGDRSLLGILATWKASDTPVLLLKKMNYMHLFRFHSADVNYLVCDHGVFPLLCGLFF
;
A
#
# COMPACT_ATOMS: atom_id res chain seq x y z
N MET A 1 15.71 -12.91 -7.30
CA MET A 1 15.66 -13.77 -6.10
C MET A 1 16.98 -14.43 -5.75
N GLY A 2 17.64 -15.19 -6.63
CA GLY A 2 18.91 -15.86 -6.29
C GLY A 2 20.01 -14.94 -5.76
N GLU A 3 20.18 -13.75 -6.34
CA GLU A 3 21.15 -12.76 -5.84
C GLU A 3 20.77 -12.19 -4.47
N LEU A 4 19.48 -11.95 -4.20
CA LEU A 4 19.04 -11.47 -2.88
C LEU A 4 19.28 -12.51 -1.79
N LYS A 5 19.09 -13.80 -2.10
CA LYS A 5 19.44 -14.90 -1.20
C LYS A 5 20.93 -14.88 -0.84
N LYS A 6 21.82 -14.63 -1.80
CA LYS A 6 23.26 -14.49 -1.51
C LYS A 6 23.53 -13.31 -0.58
N LEU A 7 22.84 -12.17 -0.74
CA LEU A 7 23.01 -11.03 0.15
C LEU A 7 22.57 -11.34 1.60
N ILE A 8 21.57 -12.21 1.79
CA ILE A 8 21.18 -12.74 3.11
C ILE A 8 22.32 -13.63 3.67
N GLU A 9 22.84 -14.55 2.86
CA GLU A 9 23.93 -15.47 3.25
C GLU A 9 25.23 -14.72 3.58
N GLU A 10 25.51 -13.63 2.87
CA GLU A 10 26.62 -12.71 3.14
C GLU A 10 26.37 -11.78 4.35
N GLY A 11 25.17 -11.82 4.95
CA GLY A 11 24.79 -10.98 6.08
C GLY A 11 24.61 -9.49 5.75
N LYS A 12 24.49 -9.13 4.46
CA LYS A 12 24.33 -7.74 4.01
C LYS A 12 22.91 -7.22 4.16
N ILE A 13 21.94 -8.12 4.07
CA ILE A 13 20.53 -7.84 4.35
C ILE A 13 19.99 -8.92 5.28
N LYS A 14 18.94 -8.59 6.04
CA LYS A 14 18.30 -9.53 6.98
C LYS A 14 17.06 -10.20 6.40
N TYR A 15 16.32 -9.49 5.55
CA TYR A 15 15.01 -9.87 5.06
C TYR A 15 14.82 -9.48 3.60
N ILE A 16 13.90 -10.16 2.91
CA ILE A 16 13.51 -9.82 1.54
C ILE A 16 12.03 -9.45 1.54
N GLY A 17 11.72 -8.29 0.96
CA GLY A 17 10.35 -7.89 0.67
C GLY A 17 10.12 -7.68 -0.83
N LEU A 18 8.85 -7.76 -1.24
CA LEU A 18 8.39 -7.46 -2.59
C LEU A 18 7.41 -6.28 -2.56
N SER A 19 7.22 -5.60 -3.69
CA SER A 19 6.22 -4.55 -3.84
C SER A 19 5.44 -4.74 -5.13
N GLU A 20 4.13 -4.46 -5.09
CA GLU A 20 3.23 -4.51 -6.25
C GLU A 20 3.41 -5.79 -7.09
N ALA A 21 3.66 -6.93 -6.44
CA ALA A 21 3.88 -8.21 -7.09
C ALA A 21 2.57 -9.00 -7.18
N SER A 22 2.34 -9.69 -8.30
CA SER A 22 1.21 -10.61 -8.44
C SER A 22 1.30 -11.78 -7.45
N ALA A 23 0.16 -12.41 -7.13
CA ALA A 23 0.12 -13.60 -6.28
C ALA A 23 1.02 -14.73 -6.79
N SER A 24 1.08 -14.90 -8.12
CA SER A 24 1.89 -15.94 -8.74
C SER A 24 3.40 -15.63 -8.62
N THR A 25 3.81 -14.35 -8.78
CA THR A 25 5.18 -13.89 -8.52
C THR A 25 5.56 -14.10 -7.06
N ILE A 26 4.69 -13.74 -6.12
CA ILE A 26 4.93 -13.92 -4.67
C ILE A 26 5.23 -15.38 -4.36
N ARG A 27 4.41 -16.32 -4.84
CA ARG A 27 4.60 -17.76 -4.62
C ARG A 27 5.91 -18.27 -5.20
N ARG A 28 6.26 -17.87 -6.43
CA ARG A 28 7.53 -18.27 -7.06
C ARG A 28 8.74 -17.72 -6.32
N ALA A 29 8.67 -16.47 -5.88
CA ALA A 29 9.76 -15.84 -5.14
C ALA A 29 9.95 -16.51 -3.77
N HIS A 30 8.86 -16.76 -3.05
CA HIS A 30 8.86 -17.40 -1.74
C HIS A 30 9.41 -18.83 -1.79
N ALA A 31 9.18 -19.56 -2.89
CA ALA A 31 9.76 -20.89 -3.11
C ALA A 31 11.30 -20.89 -3.24
N VAL A 32 11.92 -19.77 -3.63
CA VAL A 32 13.38 -19.65 -3.75
C VAL A 32 14.00 -19.23 -2.41
N HIS A 33 13.39 -18.27 -1.72
CA HIS A 33 13.76 -17.81 -0.39
C HIS A 33 12.53 -17.17 0.28
N PRO A 34 12.29 -17.38 1.59
CA PRO A 34 11.14 -16.81 2.27
C PRO A 34 11.03 -15.29 2.07
N ILE A 35 9.87 -14.84 1.62
CA ILE A 35 9.53 -13.41 1.55
C ILE A 35 9.00 -13.00 2.91
N THR A 36 9.56 -11.95 3.49
CA THR A 36 9.19 -11.43 4.80
C THR A 36 7.97 -10.53 4.72
N ALA A 37 7.90 -9.68 3.70
CA ALA A 37 6.81 -8.72 3.54
C ALA A 37 6.47 -8.43 2.08
N VAL A 38 5.20 -8.11 1.82
CA VAL A 38 4.74 -7.54 0.54
C VAL A 38 4.19 -6.13 0.81
N GLN A 39 4.56 -5.17 -0.03
CA GLN A 39 4.09 -3.78 0.02
C GLN A 39 3.14 -3.48 -1.15
N PRO A 40 1.81 -3.62 -0.95
CA PRO A 40 0.80 -3.24 -1.93
C PRO A 40 0.11 -1.90 -1.60
N GLU A 41 -0.57 -1.30 -2.57
CA GLU A 41 -1.56 -0.24 -2.29
C GLU A 41 -2.78 -0.85 -1.59
N TRP A 42 -3.12 -0.35 -0.39
CA TRP A 42 -4.32 -0.75 0.31
C TRP A 42 -4.88 0.41 1.13
N SER A 43 -6.16 0.70 0.94
CA SER A 43 -6.90 1.71 1.70
C SER A 43 -8.39 1.45 1.56
N LEU A 44 -9.21 2.22 2.27
CA LEU A 44 -10.66 2.28 2.01
C LEU A 44 -11.02 2.64 0.56
N TRP A 45 -10.08 3.21 -0.23
CA TRP A 45 -10.31 3.56 -1.64
C TRP A 45 -9.79 2.52 -2.64
N SER A 46 -8.94 1.60 -2.20
CA SER A 46 -8.25 0.63 -3.07
C SER A 46 -8.17 -0.71 -2.34
N ARG A 47 -9.11 -1.60 -2.65
CA ARG A 47 -9.28 -2.92 -2.00
C ARG A 47 -9.13 -4.10 -2.96
N ASP A 48 -8.68 -3.85 -4.19
CA ASP A 48 -8.49 -4.88 -5.22
C ASP A 48 -7.54 -6.01 -4.78
N ILE A 49 -6.59 -5.72 -3.89
CA ILE A 49 -5.63 -6.71 -3.40
C ILE A 49 -6.25 -7.78 -2.49
N GLU A 50 -7.46 -7.55 -1.97
CA GLU A 50 -8.17 -8.48 -1.10
C GLU A 50 -8.61 -9.75 -1.83
N GLU A 51 -8.72 -9.69 -3.16
CA GLU A 51 -9.02 -10.81 -4.06
C GLU A 51 -7.96 -11.93 -3.89
N ASP A 52 -6.68 -11.62 -4.11
CA ASP A 52 -5.63 -12.63 -4.24
C ASP A 52 -4.39 -12.39 -3.37
N ILE A 53 -4.00 -11.13 -3.16
CA ILE A 53 -2.70 -10.80 -2.53
C ILE A 53 -2.78 -11.03 -1.04
N ILE A 54 -3.86 -10.59 -0.38
CA ILE A 54 -4.03 -10.75 1.07
C ILE A 54 -4.08 -12.23 1.46
N SER A 55 -4.88 -13.03 0.74
CA SER A 55 -4.99 -14.48 0.97
C SER A 55 -3.65 -15.19 0.74
N THR A 56 -2.94 -14.85 -0.35
CA THR A 56 -1.62 -15.41 -0.65
C THR A 56 -0.57 -15.06 0.40
N CYS A 57 -0.54 -13.82 0.90
CA CYS A 57 0.38 -13.43 1.97
C CYS A 57 0.12 -14.21 3.26
N ARG A 58 -1.16 -14.32 3.66
CA ARG A 58 -1.57 -15.06 4.87
C ARG A 58 -1.25 -16.54 4.79
N GLU A 59 -1.52 -17.18 3.66
CA GLU A 59 -1.19 -18.59 3.42
C GLU A 59 0.30 -18.88 3.61
N LEU A 60 1.16 -17.96 3.14
CA LEU A 60 2.62 -18.10 3.19
C LEU A 60 3.25 -17.50 4.45
N GLY A 61 2.46 -16.95 5.38
CA GLY A 61 2.97 -16.29 6.59
C GLY A 61 3.78 -15.02 6.32
N ILE A 62 3.43 -14.27 5.27
CA ILE A 62 4.10 -13.04 4.82
C ILE A 62 3.39 -11.82 5.41
N GLY A 63 4.14 -10.86 5.94
CA GLY A 63 3.59 -9.59 6.42
C GLY A 63 3.12 -8.68 5.26
N ILE A 64 2.12 -7.85 5.52
CA ILE A 64 1.54 -6.91 4.55
C ILE A 64 1.85 -5.50 5.00
N VAL A 65 2.58 -4.74 4.18
CA VAL A 65 3.03 -3.37 4.51
C VAL A 65 2.35 -2.40 3.55
N PRO A 66 1.08 -2.02 3.77
CA PRO A 66 0.34 -1.25 2.79
C PRO A 66 0.90 0.17 2.62
N TYR A 67 0.70 0.77 1.44
CA TYR A 67 0.97 2.18 1.15
C TYR A 67 -0.26 2.89 0.56
N CYS A 68 -0.17 4.21 0.36
CA CYS A 68 -1.28 5.06 -0.14
C CYS A 68 -2.56 5.00 0.73
N LEU A 69 -2.34 4.80 2.03
CA LEU A 69 -3.34 4.56 3.10
C LEU A 69 -4.49 5.57 3.12
N LEU A 70 -4.21 6.83 2.79
CA LEU A 70 -5.17 7.95 2.85
C LEU A 70 -5.72 8.33 1.47
N GLY A 71 -5.63 7.44 0.47
CA GLY A 71 -6.16 7.71 -0.85
C GLY A 71 -5.51 8.93 -1.51
N ARG A 72 -4.18 9.06 -1.40
CA ARG A 72 -3.42 10.23 -1.92
C ARG A 72 -3.90 11.58 -1.36
N GLY A 73 -4.38 11.58 -0.12
CA GLY A 73 -4.84 12.74 0.64
C GLY A 73 -6.36 12.92 0.67
N PHE A 74 -7.12 12.11 -0.07
CA PHE A 74 -8.58 12.17 -0.12
C PHE A 74 -9.21 11.97 1.25
N PHE A 75 -8.76 10.99 2.05
CA PHE A 75 -9.25 10.79 3.42
C PHE A 75 -8.67 11.78 4.45
N SER A 76 -7.91 12.78 4.02
CA SER A 76 -7.46 13.89 4.87
C SER A 76 -8.20 15.18 4.59
N LEU A 77 -8.41 15.50 3.31
CA LEU A 77 -8.93 16.79 2.87
C LEU A 77 -10.31 16.69 2.21
N GLY A 78 -10.77 15.47 1.92
CA GLY A 78 -12.00 15.22 1.19
C GLY A 78 -11.91 15.62 -0.29
N PRO A 79 -13.06 15.75 -0.98
CA PRO A 79 -13.10 16.09 -2.40
C PRO A 79 -12.48 17.47 -2.69
N LYS A 80 -12.51 18.41 -1.74
CA LYS A 80 -11.89 19.74 -1.87
C LYS A 80 -10.36 19.73 -2.00
N ILE A 81 -9.74 18.55 -1.93
CA ILE A 81 -8.31 18.41 -2.22
C ILE A 81 -7.95 18.96 -3.59
N VAL A 82 -8.83 18.78 -4.59
CA VAL A 82 -8.56 19.21 -5.99
C VAL A 82 -8.41 20.72 -6.14
N ASP A 83 -9.10 21.50 -5.30
CA ASP A 83 -9.06 22.96 -5.31
C ASP A 83 -7.68 23.52 -4.95
N ASN A 84 -6.88 22.74 -4.20
CA ASN A 84 -5.58 23.14 -3.68
C ASN A 84 -4.41 22.44 -4.37
N LEU A 85 -4.67 21.67 -5.44
CA LEU A 85 -3.63 21.01 -6.21
C LEU A 85 -2.90 22.01 -7.11
N ALA A 86 -1.57 21.97 -7.07
CA ALA A 86 -0.74 22.69 -8.04
C ALA A 86 -1.06 22.26 -9.48
N ASP A 87 -0.82 23.13 -10.46
CA ASP A 87 -1.13 22.86 -11.88
C ASP A 87 -0.41 21.64 -12.45
N ASN A 88 0.78 21.33 -11.93
CA ASN A 88 1.58 20.17 -12.31
C ASN A 88 1.38 18.95 -11.40
N ASP A 89 0.39 18.95 -10.51
CA ASP A 89 0.12 17.82 -9.62
C ASP A 89 -0.41 16.61 -10.40
N PHE A 90 0.30 15.49 -10.34
CA PHE A 90 -0.07 14.28 -11.07
C PHE A 90 -1.47 13.76 -10.71
N ARG A 91 -2.00 14.06 -9.51
CA ARG A 91 -3.36 13.63 -9.12
C ARG A 91 -4.42 14.21 -10.05
N LYS A 92 -4.20 15.40 -10.64
CA LYS A 92 -5.12 16.00 -11.63
C LYS A 92 -5.30 15.14 -12.88
N SER A 93 -4.39 14.20 -13.15
CA SER A 93 -4.50 13.26 -14.27
C SER A 93 -5.16 11.93 -13.89
N LEU A 94 -5.31 11.62 -12.60
CA LEU A 94 -5.88 10.36 -12.16
C LEU A 94 -7.41 10.34 -12.37
N PRO A 95 -7.99 9.24 -12.88
CA PRO A 95 -9.44 9.12 -13.07
C PRO A 95 -10.26 9.43 -11.81
N ARG A 96 -9.85 8.93 -10.63
CA ARG A 96 -10.55 9.18 -9.35
C ARG A 96 -10.66 10.64 -8.92
N PHE A 97 -9.79 11.49 -9.45
CA PHE A 97 -9.74 12.93 -9.16
C PHE A 97 -10.38 13.78 -10.27
N GLN A 98 -10.92 13.15 -11.33
CA GLN A 98 -11.73 13.85 -12.31
C GLN A 98 -13.09 14.20 -11.71
N LEU A 99 -13.63 15.37 -12.07
CA LEU A 99 -14.80 15.97 -11.42
C LEU A 99 -15.97 14.99 -11.27
N GLU A 100 -16.38 14.30 -12.33
CA GLU A 100 -17.51 13.37 -12.29
C GLU A 100 -17.29 12.20 -11.31
N ASN A 101 -16.09 11.59 -11.34
CA ASN A 101 -15.74 10.51 -10.44
C ASN A 101 -15.60 10.99 -8.99
N LEU A 102 -15.06 12.20 -8.80
CA LEU A 102 -14.85 12.80 -7.49
C LEU A 102 -16.19 13.10 -6.79
N GLU A 103 -17.18 13.61 -7.52
CA GLU A 103 -18.53 13.84 -7.00
C GLU A 103 -19.19 12.53 -6.55
N GLN A 104 -18.98 11.42 -7.26
CA GLN A 104 -19.46 10.12 -6.82
C GLN A 104 -18.68 9.61 -5.59
N ASN A 105 -17.36 9.71 -5.62
CA ASN A 105 -16.48 9.29 -4.53
C ASN A 105 -16.68 10.13 -3.25
N LYS A 106 -17.21 11.35 -3.36
CA LYS A 106 -17.54 12.20 -2.21
C LYS A 106 -18.46 11.50 -1.21
N HIS A 107 -19.42 10.70 -1.67
CA HIS A 107 -20.33 9.98 -0.78
C HIS A 107 -19.59 9.02 0.18
N MET A 108 -18.52 8.37 -0.30
CA MET A 108 -17.64 7.55 0.54
C MET A 108 -16.93 8.41 1.59
N PHE A 109 -16.38 9.56 1.20
CA PHE A 109 -15.74 10.47 2.15
C PHE A 109 -16.73 10.98 3.20
N ASP A 110 -17.93 11.38 2.81
CA ASP A 110 -18.94 11.92 3.73
C ASP A 110 -19.31 10.89 4.81
N LYS A 111 -19.49 9.61 4.44
CA LYS A 111 -19.76 8.52 5.39
C LYS A 111 -18.59 8.32 6.36
N VAL A 112 -17.37 8.20 5.85
CA VAL A 112 -16.16 8.07 6.69
C VAL A 112 -16.00 9.28 7.61
N HIS A 113 -16.33 10.47 7.12
CA HIS A 113 -16.29 11.70 7.91
C HIS A 113 -17.32 11.69 9.04
N GLU A 114 -18.56 11.31 8.77
CA GLU A 114 -19.61 11.19 9.78
C GLU A 114 -19.22 10.17 10.87
N MET A 115 -18.74 9.00 10.47
CA MET A 115 -18.23 7.99 11.42
C MET A 115 -17.08 8.54 12.27
N ALA A 116 -16.14 9.27 11.66
CA ALA A 116 -15.01 9.85 12.36
C ALA A 116 -15.44 10.91 13.38
N VAL A 117 -16.41 11.76 13.02
CA VAL A 117 -17.01 12.76 13.92
C VAL A 117 -17.68 12.06 15.11
N ASN A 118 -18.50 11.04 14.87
CA ASN A 118 -19.15 10.27 15.93
C ASN A 118 -18.15 9.57 16.86
N LYS A 119 -17.01 9.14 16.31
CA LYS A 119 -15.91 8.52 17.07
C LYS A 119 -15.05 9.52 17.83
N GLY A 120 -15.09 10.81 17.46
CA GLY A 120 -14.21 11.84 18.00
C GLY A 120 -12.78 11.79 17.46
N CYS A 121 -12.58 11.31 16.22
CA CYS A 121 -11.28 11.29 15.55
C CYS A 121 -11.33 11.98 14.19
N THR A 122 -10.17 12.16 13.53
CA THR A 122 -10.16 12.66 12.15
C THR A 122 -10.47 11.55 11.14
N PRO A 123 -10.94 11.87 9.93
CA PRO A 123 -11.14 10.86 8.88
C PRO A 123 -9.85 10.11 8.54
N SER A 124 -8.70 10.79 8.60
CA SER A 124 -7.40 10.13 8.40
C SER A 124 -7.08 9.14 9.51
N GLN A 125 -7.37 9.49 10.76
CA GLN A 125 -7.20 8.56 11.87
C GLN A 125 -8.12 7.35 11.73
N LEU A 126 -9.37 7.55 11.34
CA LEU A 126 -10.32 6.46 11.14
C LEU A 126 -9.87 5.52 10.00
N ALA A 127 -9.40 6.07 8.87
CA ALA A 127 -8.90 5.28 7.74
C ALA A 127 -7.65 4.46 8.11
N LEU A 128 -6.73 5.03 8.89
CA LEU A 128 -5.56 4.30 9.40
C LEU A 128 -5.97 3.24 10.43
N ALA A 129 -6.87 3.57 11.36
CA ALA A 129 -7.41 2.64 12.34
C ALA A 129 -8.02 1.41 11.67
N TRP A 130 -8.79 1.60 10.59
CA TRP A 130 -9.36 0.49 9.82
C TRP A 130 -8.29 -0.46 9.29
N LEU A 131 -7.20 0.06 8.72
CA LEU A 131 -6.08 -0.77 8.25
C LEU A 131 -5.41 -1.56 9.37
N TYR A 132 -5.21 -0.96 10.55
CA TYR A 132 -4.67 -1.68 11.71
C TYR A 132 -5.59 -2.82 12.19
N HIS A 133 -6.90 -2.71 11.94
CA HIS A 133 -7.87 -3.77 12.29
C HIS A 133 -7.95 -4.90 11.25
N GLN A 134 -7.30 -4.75 10.07
CA GLN A 134 -7.35 -5.79 9.03
C GLN A 134 -6.59 -7.06 9.41
N GLY A 135 -5.65 -6.98 10.36
CA GLY A 135 -4.96 -8.15 10.91
C GLY A 135 -3.64 -7.79 11.58
N ASN A 136 -3.14 -8.70 12.43
CA ASN A 136 -1.84 -8.53 13.11
C ASN A 136 -0.64 -8.64 12.15
N ASP A 137 -0.88 -9.13 10.94
CA ASP A 137 0.05 -9.23 9.81
C ASP A 137 0.14 -7.93 9.00
N VAL A 138 -0.63 -6.89 9.34
CA VAL A 138 -0.71 -5.63 8.60
C VAL A 138 0.06 -4.51 9.31
N CYS A 139 1.03 -3.91 8.61
CA CYS A 139 1.87 -2.82 9.11
C CYS A 139 1.83 -1.59 8.18
N PRO A 140 0.82 -0.72 8.31
CA PRO A 140 0.72 0.52 7.53
C PRO A 140 1.90 1.47 7.77
N ILE A 141 2.38 2.11 6.70
CA ILE A 141 3.51 3.07 6.74
C ILE A 141 3.09 4.50 6.37
N PRO A 142 2.34 5.22 7.23
CA PRO A 142 1.88 6.57 6.94
C PRO A 142 3.04 7.58 6.91
N GLY A 143 3.37 8.09 5.72
CA GLY A 143 4.40 9.11 5.53
C GLY A 143 3.91 10.52 5.86
N THR A 144 4.81 11.40 6.32
CA THR A 144 4.53 12.81 6.59
C THR A 144 5.80 13.66 6.60
N THR A 145 5.67 14.96 6.31
CA THR A 145 6.73 15.98 6.46
C THR A 145 6.50 16.92 7.64
N LYS A 146 5.38 16.78 8.36
CA LYS A 146 4.95 17.64 9.48
C LYS A 146 4.79 16.82 10.75
N ILE A 147 5.25 17.35 11.88
CA ILE A 147 5.17 16.70 13.19
C ILE A 147 3.71 16.57 13.64
N GLU A 148 2.86 17.54 13.33
CA GLU A 148 1.44 17.51 13.68
C GLU A 148 0.75 16.30 13.04
N ASN A 149 1.05 16.05 11.76
CA ASN A 149 0.55 14.88 11.04
C ASN A 149 1.14 13.58 11.60
N LEU A 150 2.41 13.56 12.03
CA LEU A 150 3.00 12.39 12.70
C LEU A 150 2.22 12.06 13.98
N ASN A 151 1.93 13.07 14.80
CA ASN A 151 1.15 12.91 16.02
C ASN A 151 -0.28 12.44 15.72
N GLN A 152 -0.91 12.95 14.64
CA GLN A 152 -2.21 12.46 14.20
C GLN A 152 -2.16 10.99 13.77
N ASN A 153 -1.13 10.59 13.01
CA ASN A 153 -0.92 9.20 12.60
C ASN A 153 -0.75 8.29 13.82
N ILE A 154 0.06 8.68 14.81
CA ILE A 154 0.21 7.93 16.07
C ILE A 154 -1.14 7.82 16.79
N GLY A 155 -1.90 8.91 16.86
CA GLY A 155 -3.22 8.92 17.50
C GLY A 155 -4.25 7.96 16.88
N SER A 156 -4.04 7.49 15.65
CA SER A 156 -4.92 6.48 15.04
C SER A 156 -4.85 5.12 15.73
N LEU A 157 -3.76 4.81 16.45
CA LEU A 157 -3.61 3.56 17.22
C LEU A 157 -4.55 3.50 18.44
N GLU A 158 -4.98 4.66 18.93
CA GLU A 158 -5.93 4.81 20.04
C GLU A 158 -7.39 4.65 19.59
N VAL A 159 -7.67 4.76 18.28
CA VAL A 159 -9.02 4.59 17.73
C VAL A 159 -9.36 3.09 17.69
N LYS A 160 -10.26 2.66 18.57
CA LYS A 160 -10.73 1.26 18.63
C LYS A 160 -12.03 1.11 17.84
N LEU A 161 -12.01 0.31 16.78
CA LEU A 161 -13.20 0.02 15.98
C LEU A 161 -13.94 -1.18 16.54
N THR A 162 -15.24 -1.03 16.75
CA THR A 162 -16.13 -2.14 17.09
C THR A 162 -16.42 -2.98 15.85
N THR A 163 -16.87 -4.22 16.05
CA THR A 163 -17.27 -5.09 14.93
C THR A 163 -18.36 -4.45 14.06
N SER A 164 -19.31 -3.72 14.66
CA SER A 164 -20.36 -3.04 13.90
C SER A 164 -19.79 -1.93 13.01
N GLU A 165 -18.84 -1.14 13.52
CA GLU A 165 -18.20 -0.08 12.75
C GLU A 165 -17.33 -0.66 11.63
N LEU A 166 -16.64 -1.79 11.87
CA LEU A 166 -15.88 -2.47 10.81
C LEU A 166 -16.80 -2.94 9.67
N VAL A 167 -17.94 -3.56 10.01
CA VAL A 167 -18.95 -3.97 9.02
C VAL A 167 -19.52 -2.77 8.26
N GLU A 168 -19.77 -1.66 8.96
CA GLU A 168 -20.21 -0.42 8.34
C GLU A 168 -19.14 0.12 7.36
N MET A 169 -17.86 0.16 7.76
CA MET A 169 -16.76 0.56 6.88
C MET A 169 -16.60 -0.38 5.69
N ASP A 170 -16.79 -1.69 5.86
CA ASP A 170 -16.72 -2.66 4.77
C ASP A 170 -17.86 -2.46 3.76
N SER A 171 -19.05 -2.06 4.23
CA SER A 171 -20.18 -1.75 3.35
C SER A 171 -19.97 -0.50 2.48
N ILE A 172 -18.99 0.34 2.82
CA ILE A 172 -18.63 1.52 2.03
C ILE A 172 -17.92 1.12 0.72
N ASP A 173 -17.37 -0.10 0.63
CA ASP A 173 -16.63 -0.62 -0.53
C ASP A 173 -17.46 -1.56 -1.45
N SER A 174 -18.77 -1.37 -1.56
CA SER A 174 -19.52 -2.12 -2.59
C SER A 174 -18.89 -1.90 -3.98
N GLU A 175 -18.89 -2.89 -4.89
CA GLU A 175 -18.21 -2.85 -6.22
C GLU A 175 -18.42 -1.55 -7.04
N ASP A 176 -19.49 -0.80 -6.79
CA ASP A 176 -19.81 0.47 -7.43
C ASP A 176 -19.41 1.74 -6.67
N ALA A 177 -18.83 1.61 -5.49
CA ALA A 177 -18.60 2.73 -4.55
C ALA A 177 -17.46 3.65 -4.96
N VAL A 178 -16.46 3.15 -5.69
CA VAL A 178 -15.32 3.95 -6.16
C VAL A 178 -15.37 4.09 -7.66
N LYS A 179 -15.57 5.33 -8.13
CA LYS A 179 -15.53 5.66 -9.55
C LYS A 179 -14.14 6.15 -9.98
N GLY A 180 -13.69 5.64 -11.13
CA GLY A 180 -12.37 5.89 -11.70
C GLY A 180 -11.29 4.91 -11.23
N ASP A 181 -10.39 4.57 -12.16
CA ASP A 181 -9.20 3.76 -11.88
C ASP A 181 -8.22 4.49 -10.93
N ARG A 182 -7.51 3.72 -10.09
CA ARG A 182 -6.44 4.24 -9.20
C ARG A 182 -5.18 4.65 -9.96
N SER A 183 -5.05 4.17 -11.18
CA SER A 183 -3.93 4.38 -12.09
C SER A 183 -4.39 5.08 -13.37
N LEU A 184 -3.45 5.73 -14.05
CA LEU A 184 -3.62 6.08 -15.45
C LEU A 184 -3.49 4.80 -16.27
N LEU A 185 -4.50 4.51 -17.09
CA LEU A 185 -4.54 3.33 -17.96
C LEU A 185 -3.20 3.19 -18.72
N GLY A 186 -2.44 2.14 -18.41
CA GLY A 186 -1.18 1.80 -19.09
C GLY A 186 0.10 2.50 -18.60
N ILE A 187 0.06 3.35 -17.55
CA ILE A 187 1.24 4.08 -17.07
C ILE A 187 1.74 3.58 -15.71
N LEU A 188 0.85 3.21 -14.80
CA LEU A 188 1.20 2.66 -13.48
C LEU A 188 0.66 1.24 -13.38
N ALA A 189 1.55 0.26 -13.58
CA ALA A 189 1.20 -1.15 -13.38
C ALA A 189 0.87 -1.41 -11.91
N THR A 190 -0.25 -2.07 -11.68
CA THR A 190 -0.63 -2.62 -10.38
C THR A 190 -0.19 -4.07 -10.28
N TRP A 191 -0.31 -4.69 -9.10
CA TRP A 191 -0.09 -6.13 -8.91
C TRP A 191 -0.76 -7.04 -9.96
N LYS A 192 -1.89 -6.62 -10.57
CA LYS A 192 -2.60 -7.37 -11.63
C LYS A 192 -1.77 -7.52 -12.91
N ALA A 193 -0.93 -6.54 -13.23
CA ALA A 193 -0.07 -6.54 -14.42
C ALA A 193 1.40 -6.86 -14.11
N SER A 194 1.76 -7.04 -12.84
CA SER A 194 3.13 -7.29 -12.36
C SER A 194 3.42 -8.78 -12.18
N ASP A 195 3.10 -9.58 -13.19
CA ASP A 195 3.47 -11.00 -13.20
C ASP A 195 4.87 -11.21 -13.81
N THR A 196 5.64 -12.13 -13.24
CA THR A 196 6.95 -12.50 -13.76
C THR A 196 6.84 -13.72 -14.68
N PRO A 197 7.58 -13.80 -15.80
CA PRO A 197 7.50 -14.93 -16.70
C PRO A 197 7.77 -16.28 -16.01
N VAL A 198 7.02 -17.32 -16.38
CA VAL A 198 7.36 -18.68 -15.97
C VAL A 198 8.72 -19.03 -16.56
N LEU A 199 9.65 -19.45 -15.70
CA LEU A 199 10.96 -19.93 -16.14
C LEU A 199 10.79 -21.26 -16.89
N LEU A 200 10.53 -21.18 -18.20
CA LEU A 200 10.86 -22.27 -19.12
C LEU A 200 12.38 -22.44 -19.06
N LEU A 201 12.88 -23.66 -18.88
CA LEU A 201 14.28 -24.08 -18.72
C LEU A 201 15.25 -23.58 -19.83
N LYS A 202 15.45 -22.27 -19.94
CA LYS A 202 16.50 -21.62 -20.73
C LYS A 202 17.08 -20.48 -19.91
N LYS A 203 18.34 -20.66 -19.49
CA LYS A 203 19.18 -19.66 -18.84
C LYS A 203 19.06 -18.31 -19.56
N MET A 204 18.39 -17.34 -18.94
CA MET A 204 18.51 -15.93 -19.32
C MET A 204 19.32 -15.21 -18.25
N ASN A 205 20.58 -14.94 -18.58
CA ASN A 205 21.44 -14.04 -17.84
C ASN A 205 21.03 -12.60 -18.20
N TYR A 206 20.26 -11.93 -17.36
CA TYR A 206 20.21 -10.48 -17.33
C TYR A 206 20.60 -10.02 -15.93
N MET A 207 21.85 -9.54 -15.82
CA MET A 207 22.46 -9.06 -14.59
C MET A 207 22.81 -7.57 -14.80
N HIS A 208 21.97 -6.68 -14.29
CA HIS A 208 22.39 -5.30 -14.00
C HIS A 208 22.74 -5.23 -12.52
N LEU A 209 24.05 -5.34 -12.24
CA LEU A 209 24.62 -5.30 -10.90
C LEU A 209 24.84 -3.83 -10.51
N PHE A 210 24.02 -3.29 -9.61
CA PHE A 210 24.32 -2.01 -8.95
C PHE A 210 25.03 -2.27 -7.62
N ARG A 211 26.26 -1.79 -7.50
CA ARG A 211 27.11 -1.91 -6.30
C ARG A 211 26.91 -0.65 -5.45
N PHE A 212 26.37 -0.76 -4.25
CA PHE A 212 26.29 0.38 -3.31
C PHE A 212 26.98 0.05 -1.98
N HIS A 213 27.79 1.01 -1.51
CA HIS A 213 28.45 1.02 -0.20
C HIS A 213 27.59 1.83 0.77
N SER A 214 27.06 1.21 1.83
CA SER A 214 27.11 1.65 3.23
C SER A 214 26.09 0.86 4.07
N ALA A 215 26.39 0.76 5.36
CA ALA A 215 25.72 -0.09 6.34
C ALA A 215 24.34 0.46 6.77
N ASP A 216 23.49 -0.47 7.21
CA ASP A 216 22.27 -0.25 8.02
C ASP A 216 21.07 0.42 7.35
N VAL A 217 20.61 -0.11 6.21
CA VAL A 217 19.29 0.23 5.65
C VAL A 217 18.55 -1.04 5.22
N ASN A 218 17.30 -1.20 5.64
CA ASN A 218 16.40 -2.25 5.12
C ASN A 218 16.06 -1.92 3.66
N TYR A 219 16.26 -2.87 2.74
CA TYR A 219 15.99 -2.67 1.31
C TYR A 219 14.69 -3.38 0.90
N LEU A 220 13.80 -2.65 0.24
CA LEU A 220 12.69 -3.19 -0.55
C LEU A 220 13.14 -3.20 -2.03
N VAL A 221 12.98 -4.31 -2.74
CA VAL A 221 13.36 -4.41 -4.15
C VAL A 221 12.10 -4.35 -5.01
N CYS A 222 11.96 -3.29 -5.79
CA CYS A 222 10.93 -3.16 -6.83
C CYS A 222 11.54 -3.41 -8.21
N ASP A 223 10.75 -3.96 -9.14
CA ASP A 223 11.14 -4.12 -10.56
C ASP A 223 11.45 -2.79 -11.27
N HIS A 224 11.17 -1.64 -10.63
CA HIS A 224 11.49 -0.28 -11.11
C HIS A 224 12.59 0.46 -10.32
N GLY A 225 13.34 -0.23 -9.44
CA GLY A 225 14.48 0.33 -8.72
C GLY A 225 14.40 0.20 -7.20
N VAL A 226 15.52 0.49 -6.53
CA VAL A 226 15.63 0.46 -5.06
C VAL A 226 15.21 1.81 -4.51
N PHE A 227 14.09 1.85 -3.78
CA PHE A 227 13.69 3.04 -3.01
C PHE A 227 14.27 2.94 -1.59
N PRO A 228 14.92 4.00 -1.06
CA PRO A 228 15.28 4.04 0.34
C PRO A 228 13.99 4.05 1.19
N LEU A 229 13.88 3.09 2.11
CA LEU A 229 12.90 3.15 3.20
C LEU A 229 13.25 4.33 4.11
N LEU A 230 12.69 5.51 3.82
CA LEU A 230 12.64 6.63 4.75
C LEU A 230 11.52 6.37 5.76
N CYS A 231 11.75 5.42 6.66
CA CYS A 231 11.20 5.36 8.01
C CYS A 231 11.92 4.24 8.75
N GLY A 232 12.92 4.62 9.55
CA GLY A 232 13.41 3.75 10.60
C GLY A 232 12.29 3.55 11.62
N LEU A 233 11.82 2.30 11.74
CA LEU A 233 11.17 1.67 12.89
C LEU A 233 10.65 0.30 12.43
N PHE A 234 11.58 -0.63 12.21
CA PHE A 234 11.33 -2.05 12.37
C PHE A 234 12.28 -2.47 13.50
N PHE A 235 11.75 -2.57 14.72
CA PHE A 235 12.44 -3.22 15.83
C PHE A 235 12.18 -4.73 15.75
#